data_AF-A0A7S4AHR1-F1
#
_entry.id   AF-A0A7S4AHR1-F1
#
_cell.length_a   1.000
_cell.length_b   1.000
_cell.length_c   1.000
_cell.angle_alpha   90.00
_cell.angle_beta   90.00
_cell.angle_gamma   90.00
#
_symmetry.space_group_name_H-M   'P 1'
#
loop_
_entity.id
_entity.type
_entity.pdbx_description
1 polymer ?
#
loop_
_entity_poly.entity_id
_entity_poly.type
_entity_poly.pdbx_seq_one_letter_code
_entity_poly.pdbx_strand_id
1 'polypeptide(L)'
;MVPTNNQSQKQTIPLDQVNSKDEKGKDTPVFKIDVTIDNPDISTSTSSERTQTIGGVFRGIAAASRAKIPILRAASTKAVRSIGSNRPLAFASEGAVAGNVLMPRWMYYGAWGLSGVAIGADITSRTWDAPKDKQWETAAYWTAFHVPASLVVPAVIIHQIVHAAEHSMEHHKYAKRIPARARPFFPVGVALLSIIPIVPTVDHVAEMIMEPTLGKYLGLEFNHHHHHHHANDNHSDNEGQNENSPPTESNKGKEKED
;
A
#
# COMPACT_ATOMS: atom_id res chain seq x y z
N MET A 1 -53.55 -12.71 27.04
CA MET A 1 -52.07 -12.75 27.07
C MET A 1 -51.63 -14.13 26.60
N VAL A 2 -51.12 -14.21 25.37
CA VAL A 2 -50.65 -15.47 24.75
C VAL A 2 -49.13 -15.47 24.82
N PRO A 3 -48.47 -16.48 25.42
CA PRO A 3 -47.02 -16.53 25.47
C PRO A 3 -46.48 -16.95 24.09
N THR A 4 -45.66 -16.09 23.47
CA THR A 4 -44.90 -16.41 22.27
C THR A 4 -43.64 -17.20 22.67
N ASN A 5 -43.64 -18.49 22.32
CA ASN A 5 -42.51 -19.39 22.50
C ASN A 5 -41.53 -19.23 21.33
N ASN A 6 -40.44 -18.48 21.54
CA ASN A 6 -39.34 -18.35 20.58
C ASN A 6 -38.35 -19.51 20.77
N GLN A 7 -38.64 -20.67 20.16
CA GLN A 7 -37.66 -21.74 20.01
C GLN A 7 -36.87 -21.52 18.72
N SER A 8 -35.61 -21.08 18.84
CA SER A 8 -34.65 -21.17 17.73
C SER A 8 -34.46 -22.64 17.34
N GLN A 9 -35.01 -23.03 16.18
CA GLN A 9 -34.72 -24.33 15.59
C GLN A 9 -33.30 -24.32 15.01
N LYS A 10 -32.39 -25.02 15.67
CA LYS A 10 -31.05 -25.31 15.17
C LYS A 10 -31.16 -26.48 14.18
N GLN A 11 -31.31 -26.19 12.88
CA GLN A 11 -31.24 -27.22 11.85
C GLN A 11 -29.78 -27.61 11.59
N THR A 12 -29.41 -28.82 11.98
CA THR A 12 -28.13 -29.43 11.65
C THR A 12 -28.31 -30.23 10.37
N ILE A 13 -27.81 -29.74 9.24
CA ILE A 13 -27.76 -30.50 7.99
C ILE A 13 -26.60 -31.51 8.12
N PRO A 14 -26.84 -32.82 8.00
CA PRO A 14 -25.76 -33.80 7.94
C PRO A 14 -25.06 -33.65 6.59
N LEU A 15 -23.89 -33.01 6.57
CA LEU A 15 -23.00 -33.06 5.41
C LEU A 15 -22.23 -34.38 5.44
N ASP A 16 -22.52 -35.24 4.47
CA ASP A 16 -21.66 -36.37 4.13
C ASP A 16 -20.23 -35.88 3.91
N GLN A 17 -19.29 -36.45 4.65
CA GLN A 17 -17.87 -36.16 4.53
C GLN A 17 -17.35 -36.67 3.19
N VAL A 18 -17.26 -35.79 2.19
CA VAL A 18 -16.48 -36.06 0.99
C VAL A 18 -15.01 -35.95 1.35
N ASN A 19 -14.39 -37.11 1.59
CA ASN A 19 -12.98 -37.25 1.92
C ASN A 19 -12.18 -37.28 0.60
N SER A 20 -11.71 -36.13 0.10
CA SER A 20 -10.82 -36.10 -1.06
C SER A 20 -9.39 -36.38 -0.61
N LYS A 21 -8.90 -37.60 -0.89
CA LYS A 21 -7.47 -37.93 -0.75
C LYS A 21 -6.73 -37.40 -1.97
N ASP A 22 -5.76 -36.52 -1.76
CA ASP A 22 -4.77 -36.18 -2.78
C ASP A 22 -3.89 -37.40 -3.08
N GLU A 23 -3.37 -37.51 -4.32
CA GLU A 23 -2.57 -38.65 -4.83
C GLU A 23 -1.35 -39.04 -3.97
N LYS A 24 -0.94 -38.20 -3.00
CA LYS A 24 0.18 -38.46 -2.10
C LYS A 24 -0.22 -38.89 -0.69
N GLY A 25 -1.51 -39.13 -0.42
CA GLY A 25 -1.98 -39.69 0.84
C GLY A 25 -1.69 -38.83 2.07
N LYS A 26 -1.49 -37.52 1.90
CA LYS A 26 -1.34 -36.56 3.00
C LYS A 26 -2.69 -35.95 3.30
N ASP A 27 -3.14 -36.11 4.53
CA ASP A 27 -4.32 -35.44 5.07
C ASP A 27 -4.02 -33.94 5.18
N THR A 28 -4.48 -33.16 4.20
CA THR A 28 -4.48 -31.70 4.29
C THR A 28 -5.68 -31.28 5.15
N PRO A 29 -5.48 -30.49 6.23
CA PRO A 29 -6.59 -29.98 7.00
C PRO A 29 -7.37 -29.00 6.13
N VAL A 30 -8.56 -29.44 5.67
CA VAL A 30 -9.52 -28.55 5.04
C VAL A 30 -9.97 -27.55 6.09
N PHE A 31 -9.48 -26.30 5.99
CA PHE A 31 -9.97 -25.18 6.78
C PHE A 31 -11.45 -24.97 6.44
N LYS A 32 -12.33 -25.53 7.27
CA LYS A 32 -13.74 -25.18 7.26
C LYS A 32 -13.88 -23.74 7.70
N ILE A 33 -14.15 -22.87 6.73
CA ILE A 33 -14.64 -21.53 7.02
C ILE A 33 -16.11 -21.71 7.36
N ASP A 34 -16.44 -21.77 8.65
CA ASP A 34 -17.81 -21.60 9.11
C ASP A 34 -18.19 -20.14 8.84
N VAL A 35 -18.69 -19.89 7.63
CA VAL A 35 -19.40 -18.65 7.32
C VAL A 35 -20.77 -18.78 7.96
N THR A 36 -20.90 -18.31 9.20
CA THR A 36 -22.21 -18.03 9.78
C THR A 36 -22.80 -16.86 9.02
N ILE A 37 -23.49 -17.17 7.92
CA ILE A 37 -24.43 -16.24 7.31
C ILE A 37 -25.66 -16.31 8.20
N ASP A 38 -25.77 -15.38 9.15
CA ASP A 38 -27.05 -15.07 9.76
C ASP A 38 -27.97 -14.68 8.60
N ASN A 39 -28.81 -15.62 8.20
CA ASN A 39 -29.89 -15.39 7.25
C ASN A 39 -30.99 -14.76 8.09
N PRO A 40 -31.21 -13.42 8.05
CA PRO A 40 -32.40 -12.87 8.67
C PRO A 40 -33.58 -13.43 7.90
N ASP A 41 -34.41 -14.21 8.58
CA ASP A 41 -35.73 -14.61 8.10
C ASP A 41 -36.53 -13.33 7.82
N ILE A 42 -36.45 -12.87 6.57
CA ILE A 42 -37.34 -11.88 5.99
C ILE A 42 -38.66 -12.61 5.75
N SER A 43 -39.42 -12.70 6.84
CA SER A 43 -40.85 -12.91 6.78
C SER A 43 -41.47 -11.65 6.19
N THR A 44 -41.94 -11.79 4.96
CA THR A 44 -42.65 -10.79 4.18
C THR A 44 -44.01 -10.51 4.85
N SER A 45 -44.00 -9.66 5.86
CA SER A 45 -45.22 -9.01 6.38
C SER A 45 -44.88 -7.64 6.95
N THR A 46 -45.14 -6.60 6.14
CA THR A 46 -45.58 -5.26 6.56
C THR A 46 -44.83 -4.60 7.72
N SER A 47 -43.70 -3.93 7.43
CA SER A 47 -43.35 -2.63 8.05
C SER A 47 -42.27 -1.90 7.23
N SER A 48 -42.70 -0.93 6.43
CA SER A 48 -41.91 -0.19 5.43
C SER A 48 -41.02 0.92 6.02
N GLU A 49 -40.47 0.75 7.23
CA GLU A 49 -39.90 1.90 7.99
C GLU A 49 -38.43 1.79 8.41
N ARG A 50 -37.75 0.63 8.23
CA ARG A 50 -36.34 0.46 8.66
C ARG A 50 -35.29 0.38 7.56
N THR A 51 -35.67 0.30 6.29
CA THR A 51 -34.72 0.29 5.15
C THR A 51 -34.29 1.69 4.69
N GLN A 52 -34.89 2.77 5.21
CA GLN A 52 -34.47 4.14 4.88
C GLN A 52 -33.23 4.60 5.68
N THR A 53 -32.91 3.98 6.81
CA THR A 53 -31.87 4.49 7.72
C THR A 53 -30.45 4.16 7.25
N ILE A 54 -30.21 2.98 6.65
CA ILE A 54 -28.87 2.59 6.18
C ILE A 54 -28.53 3.28 4.85
N GLY A 55 -29.51 3.44 3.94
CA GLY A 55 -29.31 4.17 2.68
C GLY A 55 -29.08 5.68 2.85
N GLY A 56 -29.57 6.27 3.94
CA GLY A 56 -29.41 7.70 4.24
C GLY A 56 -27.99 8.09 4.65
N VAL A 57 -27.30 7.25 5.43
CA VAL A 57 -25.94 7.56 5.93
C VAL A 57 -24.90 7.57 4.80
N PHE A 58 -24.99 6.62 3.86
CA PHE A 58 -24.10 6.58 2.69
C PHE A 58 -24.35 7.74 1.71
N ARG A 59 -25.61 8.16 1.52
CA ARG A 59 -25.93 9.37 0.73
C ARG A 59 -25.44 10.65 1.40
N GLY A 60 -25.52 10.75 2.72
CA GLY A 60 -25.00 11.88 3.49
C GLY A 60 -23.48 12.01 3.38
N ILE A 61 -22.74 10.90 3.48
CA ILE A 61 -21.29 10.87 3.28
C ILE A 61 -20.92 11.23 1.83
N ALA A 62 -21.68 10.74 0.84
CA ALA A 62 -21.45 11.05 -0.57
C ALA A 62 -21.76 12.52 -0.93
N ALA A 63 -22.75 13.15 -0.29
CA ALA A 63 -23.06 14.57 -0.48
C ALA A 63 -22.05 15.47 0.25
N ALA A 64 -21.65 15.10 1.48
CA ALA A 64 -20.65 15.82 2.26
C ALA A 64 -19.24 15.71 1.62
N SER A 65 -18.90 14.56 1.04
CA SER A 65 -17.65 14.41 0.30
C SER A 65 -17.63 15.31 -0.92
N ARG A 66 -18.76 15.46 -1.64
CA ARG A 66 -18.94 16.38 -2.79
C ARG A 66 -18.72 17.86 -2.44
N ALA A 67 -19.23 18.31 -1.29
CA ALA A 67 -19.06 19.70 -0.86
C ALA A 67 -17.61 20.05 -0.46
N LYS A 68 -16.81 19.07 -0.05
CA LYS A 68 -15.41 19.27 0.38
C LYS A 68 -14.37 18.86 -0.67
N ILE A 69 -14.78 18.35 -1.84
CA ILE A 69 -13.87 17.85 -2.89
C ILE A 69 -12.69 18.78 -3.20
N PRO A 70 -12.83 20.11 -3.38
CA PRO A 70 -11.67 20.92 -3.76
C PRO A 70 -10.62 21.01 -2.65
N ILE A 71 -11.05 21.16 -1.39
CA ILE A 71 -10.15 21.20 -0.22
C ILE A 71 -9.57 19.81 0.06
N LEU A 72 -10.41 18.78 -0.03
CA LEU A 72 -9.97 17.39 0.11
C LEU A 72 -9.06 16.95 -1.03
N ARG A 73 -9.20 17.49 -2.24
CA ARG A 73 -8.26 17.27 -3.36
C ARG A 73 -6.91 17.92 -3.08
N ALA A 74 -6.89 19.15 -2.60
CA ALA A 74 -5.63 19.82 -2.25
C ALA A 74 -4.93 19.11 -1.08
N ALA A 75 -5.69 18.66 -0.08
CA ALA A 75 -5.17 17.90 1.04
C ALA A 75 -4.76 16.48 0.63
N SER A 76 -5.56 15.80 -0.20
CA SER A 76 -5.27 14.44 -0.68
C SER A 76 -4.09 14.44 -1.63
N THR A 77 -3.94 15.42 -2.52
CA THR A 77 -2.75 15.53 -3.38
C THR A 77 -1.48 15.73 -2.55
N LYS A 78 -1.51 16.57 -1.51
CA LYS A 78 -0.38 16.70 -0.57
C LYS A 78 -0.13 15.41 0.22
N ALA A 79 -1.19 14.76 0.72
CA ALA A 79 -1.08 13.51 1.46
C ALA A 79 -0.57 12.37 0.57
N VAL A 80 -1.07 12.25 -0.66
CA VAL A 80 -0.64 11.29 -1.68
C VAL A 80 0.83 11.52 -2.02
N ARG A 81 1.26 12.78 -2.21
CA ARG A 81 2.67 13.08 -2.48
C ARG A 81 3.56 12.77 -1.28
N SER A 82 3.07 13.01 -0.06
CA SER A 82 3.75 12.65 1.19
C SER A 82 3.79 11.14 1.45
N ILE A 83 2.76 10.40 1.04
CA ILE A 83 2.67 8.94 1.18
C ILE A 83 3.51 8.26 0.09
N GLY A 84 3.44 8.74 -1.15
CA GLY A 84 4.26 8.26 -2.26
C GLY A 84 5.76 8.52 -2.07
N SER A 85 6.13 9.59 -1.35
CA SER A 85 7.53 9.81 -0.93
C SER A 85 7.97 8.90 0.22
N ASN A 86 7.03 8.36 1.00
CA ASN A 86 7.31 7.38 2.04
C ASN A 86 7.21 5.95 1.48
N ARG A 87 8.25 5.54 0.73
CA ARG A 87 8.43 4.14 0.29
C ARG A 87 8.19 3.08 1.39
N PRO A 88 8.57 3.29 2.68
CA PRO A 88 8.28 2.33 3.74
C PRO A 88 6.80 1.98 3.93
N LEU A 89 5.87 2.89 3.57
CA LEU A 89 4.43 2.63 3.68
C LEU A 89 3.93 1.63 2.63
N ALA A 90 4.56 1.56 1.45
CA ALA A 90 4.21 0.54 0.45
C ALA A 90 4.53 -0.88 0.98
N PHE A 91 5.56 -1.00 1.81
CA PHE A 91 5.96 -2.25 2.47
C PHE A 91 5.15 -2.58 3.73
N ALA A 92 4.25 -1.68 4.17
CA ALA A 92 3.41 -1.95 5.32
C ALA A 92 2.51 -3.17 5.12
N SER A 93 2.04 -3.43 3.89
CA SER A 93 1.30 -4.66 3.56
C SER A 93 2.15 -5.92 3.70
N GLU A 94 3.47 -5.85 3.49
CA GLU A 94 4.36 -7.01 3.59
C GLU A 94 4.74 -7.32 5.04
N GLY A 95 4.99 -6.27 5.84
CA GLY A 95 5.03 -6.40 7.29
C GLY A 95 3.72 -6.97 7.83
N ALA A 96 2.59 -6.61 7.19
CA ALA A 96 1.30 -7.16 7.56
C ALA A 96 1.15 -8.65 7.21
N VAL A 97 1.71 -9.10 6.08
CA VAL A 97 1.75 -10.52 5.71
C VAL A 97 2.61 -11.32 6.69
N ALA A 98 3.80 -10.82 7.04
CA ALA A 98 4.66 -11.48 8.02
C ALA A 98 3.99 -11.55 9.42
N GLY A 99 3.27 -10.51 9.80
CA GLY A 99 2.57 -10.44 11.09
C GLY A 99 1.15 -11.04 11.10
N ASN A 100 0.70 -11.72 10.05
CA ASN A 100 -0.70 -12.17 9.93
C ASN A 100 -1.16 -13.06 11.12
N VAL A 101 -0.24 -13.84 11.70
CA VAL A 101 -0.52 -14.68 12.88
C VAL A 101 -0.76 -13.84 14.15
N LEU A 102 -0.20 -12.62 14.21
CA LEU A 102 -0.26 -11.74 15.37
C LEU A 102 -1.34 -10.64 15.24
N MET A 103 -1.80 -10.35 14.03
CA MET A 103 -2.68 -9.21 13.77
C MET A 103 -4.13 -9.62 13.55
N PRO A 104 -5.09 -8.79 14.01
CA PRO A 104 -6.49 -9.01 13.69
C PRO A 104 -6.76 -8.79 12.19
N ARG A 105 -7.68 -9.58 11.63
CA ARG A 105 -7.99 -9.60 10.18
C ARG A 105 -8.27 -8.22 9.58
N TRP A 106 -8.96 -7.34 10.31
CA TRP A 106 -9.26 -5.99 9.82
C TRP A 106 -8.00 -5.15 9.61
N MET A 107 -6.96 -5.32 10.44
CA MET A 107 -5.69 -4.61 10.31
C MET A 107 -4.88 -5.16 9.14
N TYR A 108 -4.93 -6.48 8.92
CA TYR A 108 -4.35 -7.12 7.75
C TYR A 108 -4.94 -6.58 6.44
N TYR A 109 -6.28 -6.55 6.32
CA TYR A 109 -6.94 -5.97 5.14
C TYR A 109 -6.73 -4.47 5.04
N GLY A 110 -6.65 -3.76 6.18
CA GLY A 110 -6.34 -2.34 6.24
C GLY A 110 -4.97 -2.02 5.67
N ALA A 111 -3.94 -2.79 6.03
CA ALA A 111 -2.59 -2.62 5.51
C ALA A 111 -2.51 -2.89 3.99
N TRP A 112 -3.21 -3.92 3.52
CA TRP A 112 -3.37 -4.19 2.08
C TRP A 112 -4.07 -3.05 1.34
N GLY A 113 -5.18 -2.56 1.89
CA GLY A 113 -5.91 -1.42 1.33
C GLY A 113 -5.05 -0.15 1.27
N LEU A 114 -4.29 0.12 2.34
CA LEU A 114 -3.43 1.30 2.42
C LEU A 114 -2.26 1.24 1.43
N SER A 115 -1.64 0.06 1.25
CA SER A 115 -0.63 -0.17 0.21
C SER A 115 -1.21 0.01 -1.19
N GLY A 116 -2.38 -0.58 -1.47
CA GLY A 116 -3.06 -0.41 -2.76
C GLY A 116 -3.40 1.05 -3.06
N VAL A 117 -3.87 1.81 -2.06
CA VAL A 117 -4.12 3.25 -2.21
C VAL A 117 -2.83 4.02 -2.47
N ALA A 118 -1.73 3.72 -1.76
CA ALA A 118 -0.45 4.39 -1.96
C ALA A 118 0.08 4.19 -3.39
N ILE A 119 0.04 2.95 -3.91
CA ILE A 119 0.49 2.61 -5.27
C ILE A 119 -0.43 3.25 -6.31
N GLY A 120 -1.74 3.13 -6.13
CA GLY A 120 -2.69 3.76 -7.05
C GLY A 120 -2.52 5.27 -7.11
N ALA A 121 -2.15 5.89 -6.00
CA ALA A 121 -1.91 7.31 -5.93
C ALA A 121 -0.58 7.73 -6.59
N ASP A 122 0.48 6.91 -6.49
CA ASP A 122 1.72 7.12 -7.24
C ASP A 122 1.48 7.06 -8.76
N ILE A 123 0.81 6.00 -9.24
CA ILE A 123 0.45 5.82 -10.65
C ILE A 123 -0.40 7.00 -11.15
N THR A 124 -1.39 7.41 -10.35
CA THR A 124 -2.26 8.55 -10.70
C THR A 124 -1.47 9.85 -10.83
N SER A 125 -0.52 10.11 -9.93
CA SER A 125 0.29 11.32 -9.97
C SER A 125 1.15 11.39 -11.24
N ARG A 126 1.81 10.27 -11.60
CA ARG A 126 2.61 10.16 -12.83
C ARG A 126 1.76 10.27 -14.10
N THR A 127 0.55 9.72 -14.06
CA THR A 127 -0.40 9.80 -15.18
C THR A 127 -0.90 11.23 -15.38
N TRP A 128 -1.11 11.99 -14.30
CA TRP A 128 -1.58 13.38 -14.36
C TRP A 128 -0.51 14.32 -14.93
N ASP A 129 0.75 14.08 -14.59
CA ASP A 129 1.89 14.87 -15.05
C ASP A 129 2.29 14.54 -16.51
N ALA A 130 1.76 13.44 -17.09
CA ALA A 130 2.04 13.03 -18.47
C ALA A 130 1.27 13.87 -19.51
N PRO A 131 1.83 14.07 -20.72
CA PRO A 131 1.15 14.70 -21.85
C PRO A 131 -0.21 14.04 -22.14
N LYS A 132 -1.23 14.85 -22.46
CA LYS A 132 -2.63 14.39 -22.60
C LYS A 132 -2.80 13.25 -23.62
N ASP A 133 -1.97 13.23 -24.66
CA ASP A 133 -1.91 12.21 -25.70
C ASP A 133 -1.33 10.87 -25.24
N LYS A 134 -0.52 10.86 -24.15
CA LYS A 134 0.19 9.67 -23.66
C LYS A 134 -0.25 9.19 -22.28
N GLN A 135 -1.29 9.79 -21.69
CA GLN A 135 -1.72 9.45 -20.32
C GLN A 135 -2.10 7.98 -20.17
N TRP A 136 -2.83 7.42 -21.14
CA TRP A 136 -3.27 6.03 -21.06
C TRP A 136 -2.12 5.03 -21.23
N GLU A 137 -1.20 5.30 -22.16
CA GLU A 137 0.00 4.48 -22.37
C GLU A 137 0.91 4.52 -21.15
N THR A 138 1.12 5.71 -20.58
CA THR A 138 1.90 5.91 -19.36
C THR A 138 1.25 5.16 -18.19
N ALA A 139 -0.06 5.32 -17.99
CA ALA A 139 -0.79 4.63 -16.93
C ALA A 139 -0.68 3.11 -17.08
N ALA A 140 -0.98 2.57 -18.26
CA ALA A 140 -0.95 1.14 -18.52
C ALA A 140 0.45 0.56 -18.31
N TYR A 141 1.48 1.26 -18.80
CA TYR A 141 2.88 0.84 -18.66
C TYR A 141 3.33 0.87 -17.19
N TRP A 142 3.11 1.99 -16.48
CA TRP A 142 3.43 2.08 -15.07
C TRP A 142 2.66 1.04 -14.26
N THR A 143 1.39 0.78 -14.57
CA THR A 143 0.65 -0.27 -13.87
C THR A 143 1.22 -1.66 -14.19
N ALA A 144 1.57 -1.95 -15.44
CA ALA A 144 2.07 -3.25 -15.87
C ALA A 144 3.46 -3.60 -15.33
N PHE A 145 4.35 -2.61 -15.18
CA PHE A 145 5.72 -2.85 -14.71
C PHE A 145 5.91 -2.49 -13.23
N HIS A 146 5.33 -1.38 -12.78
CA HIS A 146 5.53 -0.91 -11.42
C HIS A 146 4.76 -1.76 -10.40
N VAL A 147 3.53 -2.21 -10.72
CA VAL A 147 2.77 -3.06 -9.78
C VAL A 147 3.51 -4.38 -9.53
N PRO A 148 3.93 -5.17 -10.53
CA PRO A 148 4.65 -6.41 -10.26
C PRO A 148 6.02 -6.18 -9.62
N ALA A 149 6.77 -5.15 -10.06
CA ALA A 149 8.09 -4.86 -9.50
C ALA A 149 8.03 -4.40 -8.05
N SER A 150 7.03 -3.60 -7.68
CA SER A 150 6.92 -3.03 -6.33
C SER A 150 6.11 -3.89 -5.35
N LEU A 151 5.18 -4.73 -5.82
CA LEU A 151 4.38 -5.63 -4.96
C LEU A 151 4.82 -7.09 -5.03
N VAL A 152 4.96 -7.65 -6.24
CA VAL A 152 5.09 -9.11 -6.38
C VAL A 152 6.49 -9.55 -6.01
N VAL A 153 7.52 -8.86 -6.53
CA VAL A 153 8.91 -9.24 -6.28
C VAL A 153 9.28 -9.15 -4.79
N PRO A 154 9.02 -8.04 -4.08
CA PRO A 154 9.39 -7.93 -2.68
C PRO A 154 8.52 -8.86 -1.80
N ALA A 155 7.22 -9.03 -2.11
CA ALA A 155 6.37 -9.98 -1.38
C ALA A 155 6.88 -11.42 -1.51
N VAL A 156 7.30 -11.87 -2.69
CA VAL A 156 7.87 -13.21 -2.88
C VAL A 156 9.18 -13.34 -2.09
N ILE A 157 10.07 -12.36 -2.17
CA ILE A 157 11.34 -12.40 -1.44
C ILE A 157 11.10 -12.46 0.08
N ILE A 158 10.25 -11.60 0.62
CA ILE A 158 9.94 -11.58 2.05
C ILE A 158 9.26 -12.89 2.46
N HIS A 159 8.36 -13.42 1.64
CA HIS A 159 7.74 -14.72 1.91
C HIS A 159 8.79 -15.84 2.02
N GLN A 160 9.77 -15.87 1.11
CA GLN A 160 10.87 -16.82 1.17
C GLN A 160 11.76 -16.62 2.42
N ILE A 161 12.04 -15.37 2.79
CA ILE A 161 12.84 -15.05 3.99
C ILE A 161 12.11 -15.46 5.27
N VAL A 162 10.82 -15.16 5.37
CA VAL A 162 9.99 -15.57 6.51
C VAL A 162 9.97 -17.09 6.60
N HIS A 163 9.74 -17.79 5.49
CA HIS A 163 9.68 -19.24 5.49
C HIS A 163 11.04 -19.88 5.83
N ALA A 164 12.14 -19.32 5.33
CA ALA A 164 13.49 -19.73 5.71
C ALA A 164 13.77 -19.48 7.20
N ALA A 165 13.31 -18.36 7.75
CA ALA A 165 13.46 -18.03 9.17
C ALA A 165 12.63 -18.98 10.06
N GLU A 166 11.38 -19.27 9.69
CA GLU A 166 10.51 -20.26 10.35
C GLU A 166 11.15 -21.65 10.31
N HIS A 167 11.54 -22.11 9.13
CA HIS A 167 12.20 -23.40 8.95
C HIS A 167 13.47 -23.50 9.80
N SER A 168 14.25 -22.42 9.82
CA SER A 168 15.47 -22.35 10.62
C SER A 168 15.20 -22.35 12.13
N MET A 169 14.09 -21.74 12.58
CA MET A 169 13.66 -21.78 13.97
C MET A 169 13.17 -23.17 14.41
N GLU A 170 12.58 -23.94 13.52
CA GLU A 170 12.10 -25.29 13.83
C GLU A 170 13.25 -26.30 13.96
N HIS A 171 14.28 -26.17 13.10
CA HIS A 171 15.31 -27.20 12.96
C HIS A 171 16.59 -26.93 13.77
N HIS A 172 16.89 -25.68 14.14
CA HIS A 172 18.14 -25.35 14.80
C HIS A 172 18.06 -25.26 16.34
N LYS A 173 19.14 -25.71 17.00
CA LYS A 173 19.28 -25.70 18.47
C LYS A 173 19.22 -24.30 19.09
N TYR A 174 19.61 -23.25 18.35
CA TYR A 174 19.61 -21.88 18.88
C TYR A 174 18.19 -21.37 19.16
N ALA A 175 17.17 -21.85 18.43
CA ALA A 175 15.79 -21.45 18.64
C ALA A 175 15.24 -21.88 20.01
N LYS A 176 15.86 -22.88 20.64
CA LYS A 176 15.54 -23.29 22.01
C LYS A 176 15.98 -22.28 23.06
N ARG A 177 16.95 -21.39 22.76
CA ARG A 177 17.36 -20.31 23.65
C ARG A 177 16.41 -19.10 23.62
N ILE A 178 15.62 -18.96 22.56
CA ILE A 178 14.68 -17.83 22.43
C ILE A 178 13.43 -18.13 23.29
N PRO A 179 13.02 -17.20 24.17
CA PRO A 179 11.83 -17.40 25.01
C PRO A 179 10.58 -17.59 24.13
N ALA A 180 9.68 -18.48 24.56
CA ALA A 180 8.50 -18.88 23.78
C ALA A 180 7.63 -17.68 23.32
N ARG A 181 7.57 -16.62 24.13
CA ARG A 181 6.84 -15.39 23.82
C ARG A 181 7.45 -14.57 22.68
N ALA A 182 8.77 -14.65 22.49
CA ALA A 182 9.48 -13.91 21.45
C ALA A 182 9.55 -14.66 20.10
N ARG A 183 9.27 -15.97 20.10
CA ARG A 183 9.32 -16.82 18.90
C ARG A 183 8.53 -16.27 17.71
N PRO A 184 7.25 -15.85 17.84
CA PRO A 184 6.51 -15.36 16.69
C PRO A 184 7.03 -14.01 16.14
N PHE A 185 7.77 -13.25 16.95
CA PHE A 185 8.34 -11.97 16.53
C PHE A 185 9.66 -12.13 15.77
N PHE A 186 10.33 -13.27 15.89
CA PHE A 186 11.60 -13.50 15.23
C PHE A 186 11.51 -13.48 13.70
N PRO A 187 10.64 -14.28 13.03
CA PRO A 187 10.55 -14.25 11.57
C PRO A 187 10.07 -12.88 11.06
N VAL A 188 9.17 -12.22 11.80
CA VAL A 188 8.72 -10.85 11.51
C VAL A 188 9.88 -9.85 11.61
N GLY A 189 10.71 -9.94 12.65
CA GLY A 189 11.88 -9.09 12.83
C GLY A 189 12.94 -9.30 11.74
N VAL A 190 13.19 -10.55 11.36
CA VAL A 190 14.11 -10.89 10.25
C VAL A 190 13.59 -10.33 8.94
N ALA A 191 12.29 -10.46 8.65
CA ALA A 191 11.66 -9.87 7.48
C ALA A 191 11.78 -8.34 7.47
N LEU A 192 11.49 -7.66 8.59
CA LEU A 192 11.60 -6.21 8.66
C LEU A 192 13.06 -5.72 8.50
N LEU A 193 14.03 -6.44 9.04
CA LEU A 193 15.45 -6.11 8.89
C LEU A 193 15.95 -6.36 7.46
N SER A 194 15.39 -7.35 6.75
CA SER A 194 15.80 -7.64 5.37
C SER A 194 15.32 -6.60 4.37
N ILE A 195 14.24 -5.86 4.65
CA ILE A 195 13.73 -4.78 3.80
C ILE A 195 14.82 -3.73 3.52
N ILE A 196 15.66 -3.40 4.51
CA ILE A 196 16.66 -2.33 4.40
C ILE A 196 17.62 -2.53 3.22
N PRO A 197 18.29 -3.70 3.05
CA PRO A 197 19.12 -3.96 1.88
C PRO A 197 18.33 -4.38 0.64
N ILE A 198 17.18 -5.03 0.78
CA ILE A 198 16.43 -5.58 -0.35
C ILE A 198 15.83 -4.47 -1.20
N VAL A 199 15.23 -3.45 -0.56
CA VAL A 199 14.51 -2.40 -1.28
C VAL A 199 15.42 -1.61 -2.23
N PRO A 200 16.60 -1.10 -1.81
CA PRO A 200 17.53 -0.44 -2.74
C PRO A 200 18.01 -1.36 -3.86
N THR A 201 18.23 -2.65 -3.56
CA THR A 201 18.71 -3.62 -4.55
C THR A 201 17.64 -3.88 -5.63
N VAL A 202 16.40 -4.10 -5.23
CA VAL A 202 15.27 -4.31 -6.16
C VAL A 202 15.03 -3.05 -6.98
N ASP A 203 15.11 -1.87 -6.37
CA ASP A 203 14.96 -0.58 -7.07
C ASP A 203 16.02 -0.42 -8.16
N HIS A 204 17.30 -0.67 -7.86
CA HIS A 204 18.36 -0.61 -8.87
C HIS A 204 18.19 -1.62 -9.99
N VAL A 205 17.76 -2.84 -9.67
CA VAL A 205 17.48 -3.86 -10.70
C VAL A 205 16.29 -3.43 -11.57
N ALA A 206 15.25 -2.85 -10.97
CA ALA A 206 14.11 -2.32 -11.70
C ALA A 206 14.51 -1.16 -12.61
N GLU A 207 15.34 -0.23 -12.13
CA GLU A 207 15.90 0.88 -12.93
C GLU A 207 16.69 0.34 -14.14
N MET A 208 17.59 -0.63 -13.93
CA MET A 208 18.37 -1.25 -15.02
C MET A 208 17.50 -1.96 -16.07
N ILE A 209 16.36 -2.53 -15.66
CA ILE A 209 15.42 -3.19 -16.58
C ILE A 209 14.53 -2.17 -17.29
N MET A 210 14.14 -1.10 -16.59
CA MET A 210 13.25 -0.07 -17.13
C MET A 210 13.96 0.85 -18.11
N GLU A 211 15.20 1.29 -17.87
CA GLU A 211 15.92 2.21 -18.77
C GLU A 211 15.92 1.78 -20.26
N PRO A 212 16.29 0.55 -20.63
CA PRO A 212 16.32 0.13 -22.03
C PRO A 212 14.93 -0.13 -22.62
N THR A 213 13.94 -0.45 -21.79
CA THR A 213 12.58 -0.75 -22.26
C THR A 213 11.74 0.52 -22.42
N LEU A 214 11.94 1.50 -21.55
CA LEU A 214 11.16 2.75 -21.49
C LEU A 214 11.60 3.74 -22.57
N GLY A 215 12.91 3.89 -22.80
CA GLY A 215 13.44 4.77 -23.84
C GLY A 215 13.07 4.31 -25.25
N LYS A 216 13.12 3.00 -25.52
CA LYS A 216 12.73 2.43 -26.82
C LYS A 216 11.23 2.48 -27.08
N TYR A 217 10.39 2.25 -26.06
CA TYR A 217 8.95 2.14 -26.27
C TYR A 217 8.24 3.49 -26.41
N LEU A 218 8.70 4.52 -25.68
CA LEU A 218 8.06 5.83 -25.69
C LEU A 218 8.67 6.82 -26.71
N GLY A 219 9.78 6.43 -27.36
CA GLY A 219 10.58 7.33 -28.20
C GLY A 219 11.11 8.55 -27.43
N LEU A 220 11.09 8.47 -26.10
CA LEU A 220 11.65 9.47 -25.20
C LEU A 220 13.11 9.07 -25.00
N GLU A 221 14.00 9.56 -25.86
CA GLU A 221 15.42 9.60 -25.54
C GLU A 221 15.58 10.52 -24.34
N PHE A 222 15.61 9.95 -23.14
CA PHE A 222 16.12 10.65 -21.97
C PHE A 222 17.61 10.85 -22.23
N ASN A 223 17.97 12.02 -22.75
CA ASN A 223 19.36 12.45 -22.74
C ASN A 223 19.74 12.56 -21.26
N HIS A 224 20.33 11.50 -20.71
CA HIS A 224 20.92 11.49 -19.38
C HIS A 224 21.98 12.59 -19.35
N HIS A 225 21.58 13.77 -18.89
CA HIS A 225 22.51 14.76 -18.38
C HIS A 225 23.09 14.18 -17.09
N HIS A 226 24.04 13.26 -17.23
CA HIS A 226 25.07 13.02 -16.23
C HIS A 226 25.80 14.35 -16.05
N HIS A 227 25.25 15.24 -15.23
CA HIS A 227 26.04 16.21 -14.52
C HIS A 227 26.96 15.40 -13.61
N HIS A 228 28.08 14.95 -14.19
CA HIS A 228 29.33 14.85 -13.47
C HIS A 228 29.58 16.21 -12.82
N HIS A 229 28.97 16.43 -11.65
CA HIS A 229 29.57 17.27 -10.63
C HIS A 229 30.85 16.57 -10.22
N HIS A 230 31.88 16.74 -11.04
CA HIS A 230 33.25 16.67 -10.59
C HIS A 230 33.33 17.68 -9.45
N ALA A 231 33.41 17.14 -8.23
CA ALA A 231 33.96 17.82 -7.09
C ALA A 231 35.31 18.40 -7.52
N ASN A 232 35.34 19.71 -7.74
CA ASN A 232 36.55 20.49 -7.69
C ASN A 232 36.55 21.18 -6.32
N ASP A 233 36.67 20.36 -5.29
CA ASP A 233 37.18 20.79 -3.99
C ASP A 233 38.66 21.13 -4.20
N ASN A 234 38.95 22.43 -4.33
CA ASN A 234 40.19 23.06 -3.86
C ASN A 234 40.18 24.55 -4.25
N HIS A 235 39.53 25.38 -3.43
CA HIS A 235 40.15 26.67 -3.09
C HIS A 235 39.66 27.16 -1.73
N SER A 236 40.37 26.72 -0.70
CA SER A 236 40.57 27.53 0.50
C SER A 236 41.37 28.78 0.12
N ASP A 237 40.96 29.90 0.71
CA ASP A 237 41.74 31.05 1.18
C ASP A 237 40.96 32.33 0.84
N ASN A 238 40.23 32.87 1.81
CA ASN A 238 40.72 33.93 2.70
C ASN A 238 40.76 35.29 1.98
N GLU A 239 39.75 36.13 2.21
CA GLU A 239 39.99 37.53 2.58
C GLU A 239 38.68 38.22 2.98
N GLY A 240 38.69 38.78 4.19
CA GLY A 240 37.61 39.63 4.68
C GLY A 240 37.73 41.05 4.14
N GLN A 241 36.64 41.56 3.58
CA GLN A 241 36.31 42.98 3.45
C GLN A 241 34.77 43.01 3.57
N ASN A 242 34.18 43.40 4.72
CA ASN A 242 34.06 44.78 5.19
C ASN A 242 33.77 45.72 4.01
N GLU A 243 32.49 46.05 3.77
CA GLU A 243 32.06 47.45 3.68
C GLU A 243 30.54 47.59 3.55
N ASN A 244 30.04 48.53 4.36
CA ASN A 244 28.73 49.13 4.33
C ASN A 244 28.35 49.65 2.94
N SER A 245 27.09 49.47 2.53
CA SER A 245 26.41 50.37 1.58
C SER A 245 24.87 50.22 1.65
N PRO A 246 24.12 51.30 1.32
CA PRO A 246 22.90 51.74 2.02
C PRO A 246 21.58 51.25 1.38
N PRO A 247 20.41 51.54 1.99
CA PRO A 247 19.12 51.22 1.39
C PRO A 247 18.78 52.23 0.29
N THR A 248 18.61 51.75 -0.94
CA THR A 248 18.14 52.60 -2.05
C THR A 248 16.61 52.55 -2.16
N GLU A 249 16.05 53.72 -1.84
CA GLU A 249 14.78 54.33 -2.21
C GLU A 249 13.97 53.79 -3.40
N SER A 250 12.65 53.73 -3.17
CA SER A 250 11.57 54.34 -3.96
C SER A 250 11.67 54.27 -5.49
N ASN A 251 10.68 53.59 -6.11
CA ASN A 251 10.03 54.21 -7.26
C ASN A 251 8.52 53.97 -7.31
N LYS A 252 7.84 55.08 -7.62
CA LYS A 252 6.41 55.36 -7.54
C LYS A 252 5.99 55.78 -8.95
N GLY A 253 5.21 54.97 -9.64
CA GLY A 253 4.46 55.34 -10.85
C GLY A 253 3.26 54.38 -10.92
N LYS A 254 1.99 54.77 -10.87
CA LYS A 254 1.26 55.92 -11.41
C LYS A 254 1.28 55.96 -12.94
N GLU A 255 0.51 55.05 -13.54
CA GLU A 255 -0.07 55.25 -14.87
C GLU A 255 -1.60 55.27 -14.74
N LYS A 256 -2.14 56.41 -15.15
CA LYS A 256 -3.52 56.66 -15.56
C LYS A 256 -3.42 56.96 -17.05
N GLU A 257 -4.20 56.27 -17.87
CA GLU A 257 -4.60 56.58 -19.25
C GLU A 257 -5.76 55.60 -19.52
N ASP A 258 -6.90 55.91 -20.11
CA ASP A 258 -7.66 57.13 -20.44
C ASP A 258 -9.14 56.70 -20.49
#